data_AF-A0A537N226-F1
#
_entry.id   AF-A0A537N226-F1
#
_cell.length_a   1.000
_cell.length_b   1.000
_cell.length_c   1.000
_cell.angle_alpha   90.00
_cell.angle_beta   90.00
_cell.angle_gamma   90.00
#
_symmetry.space_group_name_H-M   'P 1'
#
loop_
_entity.id
_entity.type
_entity.pdbx_description
1 polymer ?
#
loop_
_entity_poly.entity_id
_entity_poly.type
_entity_poly.pdbx_seq_one_letter_code
_entity_poly.pdbx_strand_id
1 'polypeptide(L)'
;SGLQSGEPELAACLMAERMRLIPLLERRKAALCRDRTGALIAVADAVISRYQTAKDRRGLLDYDDLIDKALVLLAEERAAWVHYKLDQGIDHVLVDEAQDTSPKQWEIIRRLTAEFFAGAGARTVRRTMFAVGDEKQS
;
A
#
# COMPACT_ATOMS: atom_id res chain seq x y z
N SER A 1 36.60 42.39 -17.09
CA SER A 1 36.12 41.70 -18.32
C SER A 1 36.12 42.71 -19.45
N GLY A 2 36.88 42.47 -20.53
CA GLY A 2 37.19 43.50 -21.55
C GLY A 2 35.98 44.11 -22.27
N LEU A 3 34.82 43.46 -22.24
CA LEU A 3 33.58 43.96 -22.86
C LEU A 3 32.90 45.08 -22.07
N GLN A 4 32.99 45.09 -20.73
CA GLN A 4 32.41 46.15 -19.90
C GLN A 4 33.14 47.50 -20.05
N SER A 5 34.39 47.46 -20.53
CA SER A 5 35.25 48.63 -20.68
C SER A 5 35.26 49.19 -22.11
N GLY A 6 34.95 48.36 -23.11
CA GLY A 6 34.97 48.73 -24.54
C GLY A 6 33.60 49.09 -25.12
N GLU A 7 32.53 48.37 -24.73
CA GLU A 7 31.16 48.60 -25.23
C GLU A 7 30.11 48.33 -24.12
N PRO A 8 29.90 49.30 -23.21
CA PRO A 8 29.06 49.09 -22.02
C PRO A 8 27.58 48.88 -22.35
N GLU A 9 27.06 49.47 -23.44
CA GLU A 9 25.67 49.27 -23.86
C GLU A 9 25.40 47.84 -24.35
N LEU A 10 26.32 47.27 -25.14
CA LEU A 10 26.22 45.88 -25.58
C LEU A 10 26.28 44.93 -24.37
N ALA A 11 27.18 45.19 -23.42
CA ALA A 11 27.26 44.41 -22.19
C ALA A 11 25.95 44.48 -21.37
N ALA A 12 25.35 45.67 -21.24
CA ALA A 12 24.07 45.86 -20.56
C ALA A 12 22.91 45.13 -21.26
N CYS A 13 22.86 45.19 -22.59
CA CYS A 13 21.85 44.48 -23.39
C CYS A 13 21.96 42.96 -23.22
N LEU A 14 23.17 42.40 -23.28
CA LEU A 14 23.40 40.97 -23.04
C LEU A 14 23.06 40.55 -21.61
N MET A 15 23.33 41.40 -20.61
CA MET A 15 22.94 41.12 -19.23
C MET A 15 21.42 41.13 -19.05
N ALA A 16 20.71 42.10 -19.66
CA ALA A 16 19.25 42.16 -19.63
C ALA A 16 18.64 40.92 -20.31
N GLU A 17 19.18 40.51 -21.45
CA GLU A 17 18.69 39.32 -22.16
C GLU A 17 18.99 38.03 -21.38
N ARG A 18 20.15 37.93 -20.74
CA ARG A 18 20.47 36.82 -19.81
C ARG A 18 19.45 36.77 -18.66
N MET A 19 19.15 37.91 -18.04
CA MET A 19 18.18 37.99 -16.94
C MET A 19 16.77 37.59 -17.39
N ARG A 20 16.42 37.83 -18.65
CA ARG A 20 15.14 37.42 -19.23
C ARG A 20 15.10 35.92 -19.57
N LEU A 21 16.17 35.38 -20.16
CA LEU A 21 16.19 33.99 -20.66
C LEU A 21 16.32 32.94 -19.55
N ILE A 22 17.11 33.18 -18.51
CA ILE A 22 17.30 32.23 -17.39
C ILE A 22 15.97 31.75 -16.79
N PRO A 23 15.05 32.64 -16.34
CA PRO A 23 13.79 32.19 -15.75
C PRO A 23 12.86 31.50 -16.77
N LEU A 24 12.93 31.86 -18.05
CA LEU A 24 12.16 31.20 -19.10
C LEU A 24 12.66 29.76 -19.36
N LEU A 25 13.99 29.56 -19.33
CA LEU A 25 14.58 28.23 -19.44
C LEU A 25 14.17 27.34 -18.26
N GLU A 26 14.19 27.88 -17.03
CA GLU A 26 13.74 27.12 -15.86
C GLU A 26 12.26 26.77 -15.92
N ARG A 27 11.39 27.69 -16.35
CA ARG A 27 9.96 27.40 -16.59
C ARG A 27 9.76 26.31 -17.65
N ARG A 28 10.53 26.35 -18.74
CA ARG A 28 10.48 25.32 -19.79
C ARG A 28 10.93 23.96 -19.25
N LYS A 29 12.02 23.90 -18.47
CA LYS A 29 12.48 22.66 -17.83
C LYS A 29 11.42 22.09 -16.89
N ALA A 30 10.79 22.94 -16.07
CA ALA A 30 9.73 22.52 -15.15
C ALA A 30 8.51 21.94 -15.91
N ALA A 31 8.09 22.58 -17.00
CA ALA A 31 7.01 22.06 -17.84
C ALA A 31 7.35 20.70 -18.45
N LEU A 32 8.57 20.55 -19.00
CA LEU A 32 9.03 19.27 -19.54
C LEU A 32 9.12 18.17 -18.47
N CYS A 33 9.56 18.51 -17.25
CA CYS A 33 9.62 17.58 -16.13
C CYS A 33 8.22 17.09 -15.76
N ARG A 34 7.27 18.03 -15.59
CA ARG A 34 5.86 17.70 -15.32
C ARG A 34 5.28 16.76 -16.37
N ASP A 35 5.46 17.09 -17.65
CA ASP A 35 4.88 16.30 -18.75
C ASP A 35 5.48 14.89 -18.82
N ARG A 36 6.80 14.77 -18.58
CA ARG A 36 7.48 13.47 -18.49
C ARG A 36 7.01 12.65 -17.31
N THR A 37 6.87 13.27 -16.13
CA THR A 37 6.36 12.60 -14.94
C THR A 37 4.92 12.12 -15.16
N GLY A 38 4.07 12.94 -15.79
CA GLY A 38 2.71 12.55 -16.15
C GLY A 38 2.68 11.33 -17.09
N ALA A 39 3.52 11.33 -18.13
CA ALA A 39 3.64 10.19 -19.03
C ALA A 39 4.14 8.93 -18.31
N LEU A 40 5.12 9.06 -17.42
CA LEU A 40 5.64 7.95 -16.62
C LEU A 40 4.56 7.34 -15.72
N ILE A 41 3.78 8.17 -15.02
CA ILE A 41 2.68 7.72 -14.16
C ILE A 41 1.64 6.96 -14.98
N ALA A 42 1.25 7.49 -16.15
CA ALA A 42 0.27 6.83 -17.02
C ALA A 42 0.75 5.44 -17.49
N VAL A 43 2.03 5.30 -17.83
CA VAL A 43 2.61 3.99 -18.20
C VAL A 43 2.65 3.05 -16.99
N ALA A 44 3.08 3.53 -15.82
CA ALA A 44 3.16 2.72 -14.61
C ALA A 44 1.78 2.18 -14.20
N ASP A 45 0.75 3.03 -14.21
CA ASP A 45 -0.63 2.65 -13.90
C ASP A 45 -1.17 1.57 -14.85
N ALA A 46 -0.93 1.74 -16.16
CA ALA A 46 -1.32 0.76 -17.16
C ALA A 46 -0.62 -0.60 -16.98
N VAL A 47 0.67 -0.59 -16.63
CA VAL A 47 1.45 -1.81 -16.36
C VAL A 47 0.95 -2.51 -15.10
N ILE A 48 0.76 -1.79 -13.99
CA ILE A 48 0.26 -2.33 -12.72
C ILE A 48 -1.12 -2.96 -12.93
N SER A 49 -2.03 -2.24 -13.59
CA SER A 49 -3.39 -2.72 -13.87
C SER A 49 -3.39 -4.00 -14.71
N ARG A 50 -2.54 -4.07 -15.75
CA ARG A 50 -2.43 -5.25 -16.61
C ARG A 50 -1.80 -6.43 -15.86
N TYR A 51 -0.82 -6.17 -15.01
CA TYR A 51 -0.19 -7.18 -14.17
C TYR A 51 -1.20 -7.79 -13.17
N GLN A 52 -1.95 -6.95 -12.45
CA GLN A 52 -2.97 -7.42 -11.53
C GLN A 52 -4.06 -8.24 -12.25
N THR A 53 -4.55 -7.76 -13.40
CA THR A 53 -5.51 -8.51 -14.22
C THR A 53 -4.95 -9.87 -14.66
N ALA A 54 -3.66 -9.94 -15.00
CA ALA A 54 -3.01 -11.19 -15.41
C ALA A 54 -2.80 -12.15 -14.23
N LYS A 55 -2.49 -11.65 -13.03
CA LYS A 55 -2.45 -12.43 -11.79
C LYS A 55 -3.82 -13.01 -11.46
N ASP A 56 -4.85 -12.16 -11.45
CA ASP A 56 -6.23 -12.55 -11.14
C ASP A 56 -6.74 -13.65 -12.08
N ARG A 57 -6.49 -13.50 -13.40
CA ARG A 57 -6.89 -14.50 -14.41
C ARG A 57 -6.21 -15.86 -14.24
N ARG A 58 -5.04 -15.91 -13.58
CA ARG A 58 -4.30 -17.15 -13.32
C ARG A 58 -4.66 -17.76 -11.97
N GLY A 59 -5.54 -17.12 -11.20
CA GLY A 59 -5.84 -17.53 -9.82
C GLY A 59 -4.63 -17.43 -8.89
N LEU A 60 -3.60 -16.65 -9.28
CA LEU A 60 -2.41 -16.44 -8.48
C LEU A 60 -2.71 -15.30 -7.50
N LEU A 61 -3.15 -15.67 -6.30
CA LEU A 61 -3.26 -14.75 -5.18
C LEU A 61 -1.86 -14.58 -4.61
N ASP A 62 -1.35 -13.34 -4.59
CA ASP A 62 -0.20 -13.06 -3.74
C ASP A 62 -0.62 -12.95 -2.27
N TYR A 63 0.36 -12.80 -1.39
CA TYR A 63 0.12 -12.80 0.04
C TYR A 63 -0.82 -11.67 0.48
N ASP A 64 -0.69 -10.49 -0.13
CA ASP A 64 -1.53 -9.33 0.18
C ASP A 64 -2.94 -9.53 -0.38
N ASP A 65 -3.08 -10.11 -1.58
CA ASP A 65 -4.37 -10.49 -2.16
C ASP A 65 -5.12 -11.49 -1.25
N LEU A 66 -4.40 -12.43 -0.63
CA LEU A 66 -4.98 -13.38 0.32
C LEU A 66 -5.49 -12.69 1.58
N ILE A 67 -4.73 -11.75 2.14
CA ILE A 67 -5.15 -10.95 3.31
C ILE A 67 -6.43 -10.17 2.97
N ASP A 68 -6.43 -9.45 1.86
CA ASP A 68 -7.56 -8.59 1.48
C ASP A 68 -8.80 -9.40 1.14
N LYS A 69 -8.67 -10.51 0.42
CA LYS A 69 -9.80 -11.40 0.12
C LYS A 69 -10.33 -12.10 1.36
N ALA A 70 -9.47 -12.51 2.29
CA ALA A 70 -9.90 -13.08 3.57
C ALA A 70 -10.71 -12.07 4.39
N LEU A 71 -10.28 -10.80 4.42
CA LEU A 71 -11.03 -9.73 5.10
C LEU A 71 -12.41 -9.50 4.48
N VAL A 72 -12.51 -9.46 3.16
CA VAL A 72 -13.80 -9.33 2.45
C VAL A 72 -14.70 -10.53 2.76
N LEU A 73 -14.16 -11.75 2.67
CA LEU A 73 -14.91 -12.98 2.97
C LEU A 73 -15.44 -13.01 4.41
N LEU A 74 -14.63 -12.57 5.38
CA LEU A 74 -14.99 -12.49 6.79
C LEU A 74 -15.85 -11.27 7.13
N ALA A 75 -16.08 -10.35 6.18
CA ALA A 75 -17.00 -9.23 6.34
C ALA A 75 -18.43 -9.55 5.89
N GLU A 76 -18.58 -10.46 4.93
CA GLU A 76 -19.89 -10.81 4.36
C GLU A 76 -20.68 -11.73 5.30
N GLU A 77 -22.03 -11.65 5.28
CA GLU A 77 -22.94 -12.55 6.03
C GLU A 77 -22.71 -14.04 5.75
N ARG A 78 -22.00 -14.37 4.65
CA ARG A 78 -21.55 -15.72 4.33
C ARG A 78 -20.49 -16.25 5.31
N ALA A 79 -19.91 -15.42 6.16
CA ALA A 79 -18.97 -15.89 7.18
C ALA A 79 -19.59 -16.98 8.09
N ALA A 80 -20.92 -17.03 8.23
CA ALA A 80 -21.63 -18.05 9.00
C ALA A 80 -21.24 -19.51 8.66
N TRP A 81 -20.89 -19.83 7.40
CA TRP A 81 -20.44 -21.19 7.04
C TRP A 81 -18.99 -21.47 7.44
N VAL A 82 -18.13 -20.45 7.38
CA VAL A 82 -16.74 -20.51 7.88
C VAL A 82 -16.77 -20.67 9.39
N HIS A 83 -17.60 -19.88 10.07
CA HIS A 83 -17.80 -19.94 11.50
C HIS A 83 -18.39 -21.30 11.93
N TYR A 84 -19.38 -21.85 11.22
CA TYR A 84 -19.89 -23.20 11.47
C TYR A 84 -18.80 -24.29 11.36
N LYS A 85 -17.92 -24.20 10.36
CA LYS A 85 -16.79 -25.14 10.21
C LYS A 85 -15.77 -25.00 11.34
N LEU A 86 -15.49 -23.78 11.79
CA LEU A 86 -14.54 -23.50 12.87
C LEU A 86 -15.09 -23.90 14.25
N ASP A 87 -16.38 -23.67 14.50
CA ASP A 87 -17.09 -23.99 15.74
C ASP A 87 -17.06 -25.51 16.06
N GLN A 88 -16.88 -26.34 15.03
CA GLN A 88 -16.81 -27.80 15.13
C GLN A 88 -15.40 -28.35 15.36
N GLY A 89 -14.33 -27.57 15.16
CA GLY A 89 -12.96 -28.11 15.10
C GLY A 89 -11.83 -27.32 15.77
N ILE A 90 -12.06 -26.08 16.22
CA ILE A 90 -11.00 -25.26 16.82
C ILE A 90 -11.43 -24.75 18.20
N ASP A 91 -10.69 -25.18 19.23
CA ASP A 91 -10.92 -24.76 20.61
C ASP A 91 -9.89 -23.71 21.08
N HIS A 92 -8.70 -23.70 20.47
CA HIS A 92 -7.58 -22.85 20.88
C HIS A 92 -6.91 -22.19 19.66
N VAL A 93 -6.66 -20.88 19.74
CA VAL A 93 -5.92 -20.11 18.74
C VAL A 93 -4.61 -19.65 19.35
N LEU A 94 -3.49 -19.97 18.68
CA LEU A 94 -2.15 -19.53 19.06
C LEU A 94 -1.59 -18.66 17.93
N VAL A 95 -1.16 -17.46 18.26
CA VAL A 95 -0.48 -16.52 17.35
C VAL A 95 0.97 -16.44 17.81
N ASP A 96 1.88 -16.92 16.97
CA ASP A 96 3.33 -16.79 17.18
C ASP A 96 3.84 -15.55 16.44
N GLU A 97 5.00 -15.02 16.85
CA GLU A 97 5.61 -13.80 16.29
C GLU A 97 4.61 -12.63 16.16
N ALA A 98 3.80 -12.43 17.20
CA ALA A 98 2.72 -11.45 17.21
C ALA A 98 3.20 -10.00 16.94
N GLN A 99 4.48 -9.72 17.19
CA GLN A 99 5.12 -8.43 16.91
C GLN A 99 5.26 -8.14 15.40
N ASP A 100 5.36 -9.17 14.56
CA ASP A 100 5.50 -9.02 13.10
C ASP A 100 4.15 -8.99 12.37
N THR A 101 3.05 -9.05 13.12
CA THR A 101 1.69 -9.11 12.57
C THR A 101 1.17 -7.71 12.22
N SER A 102 0.86 -7.50 10.95
CA SER A 102 0.28 -6.26 10.43
C SER A 102 -1.15 -6.00 10.92
N PRO A 103 -1.64 -4.74 10.88
CA PRO A 103 -3.01 -4.41 11.29
C PRO A 103 -4.10 -5.18 10.55
N LYS A 104 -3.92 -5.46 9.26
CA LYS A 104 -4.87 -6.25 8.46
C LYS A 104 -4.91 -7.71 8.89
N GLN A 105 -3.78 -8.31 9.24
CA GLN A 105 -3.74 -9.67 9.76
C GLN A 105 -4.38 -9.75 11.15
N TRP A 106 -4.13 -8.77 12.03
CA TRP A 106 -4.84 -8.66 13.31
C TRP A 106 -6.36 -8.56 13.13
N GLU A 107 -6.83 -7.82 12.13
CA GLU A 107 -8.24 -7.73 11.80
C GLU A 107 -8.84 -9.11 11.43
N ILE A 108 -8.13 -9.91 10.62
CA ILE A 108 -8.53 -11.28 10.29
C ILE A 108 -8.66 -12.12 11.57
N ILE A 109 -7.62 -12.10 12.42
CA ILE A 109 -7.60 -12.86 13.68
C ILE A 109 -8.77 -12.46 14.57
N ARG A 110 -9.05 -11.15 14.70
CA ARG A 110 -10.17 -10.68 15.50
C ARG A 110 -11.52 -11.12 14.94
N ARG A 111 -11.73 -11.07 13.62
CA ARG A 111 -13.00 -11.50 13.00
C ARG A 111 -13.23 -12.99 13.16
N LEU A 112 -12.17 -13.78 13.00
CA LEU A 112 -12.22 -15.21 13.26
C LEU A 112 -12.60 -15.46 14.72
N THR A 113 -11.95 -14.80 15.68
CA THR A 113 -12.15 -15.07 17.12
C THR A 113 -13.35 -14.35 17.75
N ALA A 114 -13.88 -13.27 17.16
CA ALA A 114 -15.03 -12.54 17.70
C ALA A 114 -16.27 -13.45 17.82
N GLU A 115 -16.52 -14.29 16.82
CA GLU A 115 -17.62 -15.25 16.86
C GLU A 115 -17.34 -16.48 17.72
N PHE A 116 -16.06 -16.83 17.96
CA PHE A 116 -15.68 -17.90 18.90
C PHE A 116 -16.19 -17.63 20.31
N PHE A 117 -16.25 -16.36 20.72
CA PHE A 117 -16.75 -15.96 22.03
C PHE A 117 -18.23 -15.54 22.03
N ALA A 118 -18.83 -15.31 20.84
CA ALA A 118 -20.26 -15.01 20.72
C ALA A 118 -21.15 -16.26 20.89
N GLY A 119 -20.61 -17.45 20.62
CA GLY A 119 -21.28 -18.75 20.78
C GLY A 119 -21.39 -19.23 22.23
N ALA A 120 -22.07 -18.47 23.09
CA ALA A 120 -22.51 -18.97 24.39
C ALA A 120 -23.65 -20.00 24.21
N GLY A 121 -23.31 -21.26 23.90
CA GLY A 121 -24.31 -22.35 23.96
C GLY A 121 -24.05 -23.64 23.19
N ALA A 122 -23.06 -23.71 22.28
CA ALA A 122 -22.91 -24.89 21.41
C ALA A 122 -22.01 -26.01 21.99
N ARG A 123 -21.00 -25.69 22.82
CA ARG A 123 -20.09 -26.67 23.47
C ARG A 123 -19.70 -26.20 24.87
N THR A 124 -19.49 -27.15 25.78
CA THR A 124 -19.00 -26.94 27.16
C THR A 124 -17.47 -26.71 27.25
N VAL A 125 -16.77 -26.66 26.12
CA VAL A 125 -15.31 -26.53 26.07
C VAL A 125 -14.90 -25.06 26.16
N ARG A 126 -13.93 -24.75 27.03
CA ARG A 126 -13.39 -23.40 27.20
C ARG A 126 -12.50 -23.03 26.01
N ARG A 127 -12.91 -22.02 25.25
CA ARG A 127 -12.12 -21.44 24.15
C ARG A 127 -11.06 -20.48 24.65
N THR A 128 -9.87 -20.49 24.04
CA THR A 128 -8.78 -19.57 24.42
C THR A 128 -8.04 -19.04 23.20
N MET A 129 -7.50 -17.83 23.34
CA MET A 129 -6.59 -17.22 22.40
C MET A 129 -5.31 -16.81 23.13
N PHE A 130 -4.15 -17.16 22.57
CA PHE A 130 -2.84 -16.78 23.08
C PHE A 130 -2.03 -16.14 21.95
N ALA A 131 -1.37 -15.03 22.24
CA ALA A 131 -0.43 -14.39 21.33
C ALA A 131 0.93 -14.31 22.04
N VAL A 132 1.97 -14.77 21.36
CA VAL A 132 3.36 -14.78 21.84
C VAL A 132 4.20 -13.95 20.88
N GLY A 133 5.10 -13.15 21.44
CA GLY A 133 6.02 -12.32 20.65
C GLY A 133 7.12 -11.72 21.51
N ASP A 134 8.20 -11.28 20.87
CA ASP A 134 9.33 -10.61 21.51
C ASP A 134 9.51 -9.20 20.92
N GLU A 135 9.18 -8.17 21.71
CA GLU A 135 9.29 -6.76 21.31
C GLU A 135 10.74 -6.34 20.97
N LYS A 136 11.74 -7.13 21.39
CA LYS A 136 13.15 -6.88 21.09
C LYS A 136 13.61 -7.44 19.74
N GLN A 137 12.75 -8.18 19.03
CA GLN A 137 13.06 -8.80 17.73
C GLN A 137 12.28 -8.18 16.56
N SER A 138 11.45 -7.15 16.81
CA SER A 138 10.84 -6.33 15.76
C SER A 138 11.81 -5.33 15.11
#